data_AF-A0A723W7A1-F1
#
_entry.id   AF-A0A723W7A1-F1
#
_cell.length_a   1.000
_cell.length_b   1.000
_cell.length_c   1.000
_cell.angle_alpha   90.00
_cell.angle_beta   90.00
_cell.angle_gamma   90.00
#
_symmetry.space_group_name_H-M   'P 1'
#
loop_
_entity.id
_entity.type
_entity.pdbx_description
1 polymer ?
#
loop_
_entity_poly.entity_id
_entity_poly.type
_entity_poly.pdbx_seq_one_letter_code
_entity_poly.pdbx_strand_id
1 'polypeptide(L)'
;MSRTLEQKIADAEARLQRLKAKSRSLDTAQKVIVGAALLAKVREPGETQLRAWLLHLLKTEVTRQADVSRIQPLIDELNALPKPVPKEVSENDQQA
;
A
#
# COMPACT_ATOMS: atom_id res chain seq x y z
N MET A 1 -19.30 20.89 43.67
CA MET A 1 -20.23 19.94 43.02
C MET A 1 -19.43 18.91 42.24
N SER A 2 -19.36 17.68 42.74
CA SER A 2 -18.71 16.55 42.09
C SER A 2 -19.44 16.23 40.78
N ARG A 3 -18.70 15.99 39.68
CA ARG A 3 -19.31 15.55 38.41
C ARG A 3 -20.15 14.30 38.64
N THR A 4 -21.37 14.29 38.12
CA THR A 4 -22.27 13.13 38.23
C THR A 4 -21.66 11.93 37.50
N LEU A 5 -22.08 10.72 37.87
CA LEU A 5 -21.54 9.49 37.28
C LEU A 5 -21.77 9.48 35.76
N GLU A 6 -22.95 9.96 35.33
CA GLU A 6 -23.32 10.11 33.91
C GLU A 6 -22.39 11.07 33.17
N GLN A 7 -22.04 12.22 33.76
CA GLN A 7 -21.09 13.16 33.15
C GLN A 7 -19.69 12.53 32.99
N LYS A 8 -19.26 11.71 33.95
CA LYS A 8 -17.98 11.00 33.85
C LYS A 8 -18.00 9.92 32.77
N ILE A 9 -19.13 9.21 32.62
CA ILE A 9 -19.33 8.24 31.53
C ILE A 9 -19.31 8.94 30.18
N ALA A 10 -20.05 10.04 30.02
CA ALA A 10 -20.09 10.82 28.79
C ALA A 10 -18.69 11.36 28.40
N ASP A 11 -17.93 11.87 29.37
CA ASP A 11 -16.54 12.33 29.15
C ASP A 11 -15.62 11.18 28.70
N ALA A 12 -15.77 9.99 29.31
CA ALA A 12 -14.97 8.82 28.97
C ALA A 12 -15.32 8.28 27.56
N GLU A 13 -16.60 8.23 27.20
CA GLU A 13 -17.07 7.83 25.88
C GLU A 13 -16.60 8.81 24.80
N ALA A 14 -16.70 10.12 25.05
CA ALA A 14 -16.20 11.13 24.13
C ALA A 14 -14.68 11.01 23.90
N ARG A 15 -13.92 10.74 24.96
CA ARG A 15 -12.47 10.46 24.85
C ARG A 15 -12.20 9.19 24.05
N LEU A 16 -12.96 8.12 24.30
CA LEU A 16 -12.83 6.86 23.56
C LEU A 16 -13.12 7.06 22.07
N GLN A 17 -14.17 7.80 21.72
CA GLN A 17 -14.51 8.09 20.33
C GLN A 17 -13.40 8.89 19.63
N ARG A 18 -12.82 9.89 20.30
CA ARG A 18 -11.69 10.66 19.77
C ARG A 18 -10.46 9.79 19.54
N LEU A 19 -10.11 8.92 20.49
CA LEU A 19 -8.98 8.02 20.35
C LEU A 19 -9.20 7.02 19.21
N LYS A 20 -10.41 6.46 19.08
CA LYS A 20 -10.77 5.60 17.95
C LYS A 20 -10.67 6.33 16.61
N ALA A 21 -11.14 7.58 16.53
CA ALA A 21 -11.03 8.40 15.33
C ALA A 21 -9.56 8.68 14.96
N LYS A 22 -8.72 9.03 15.94
CA LYS A 22 -7.27 9.24 15.74
C LYS A 22 -6.57 7.96 15.26
N SER A 23 -6.92 6.83 15.86
CA SER A 23 -6.39 5.51 15.48
C SER A 23 -6.75 5.17 14.03
N ARG A 24 -8.02 5.33 13.62
CA ARG A 24 -8.45 5.11 12.22
C ARG A 24 -7.76 6.05 11.24
N SER A 25 -7.58 7.32 11.62
CA SER A 25 -6.88 8.30 10.79
C SER A 25 -5.41 7.91 10.58
N LEU A 26 -4.74 7.43 11.63
CA LEU A 26 -3.36 6.99 11.57
C LEU A 26 -3.21 5.71 10.73
N ASP A 27 -4.08 4.72 10.92
CA ASP A 27 -4.12 3.50 10.10
C ASP A 27 -4.32 3.82 8.61
N THR A 28 -5.23 4.75 8.30
CA THR A 28 -5.45 5.21 6.91
C THR A 28 -4.18 5.86 6.35
N ALA A 29 -3.55 6.75 7.11
CA ALA A 29 -2.32 7.42 6.68
C ALA A 29 -1.18 6.41 6.44
N GLN A 30 -0.99 5.44 7.33
CA GLN A 30 0.01 4.39 7.18
C GLN A 30 -0.21 3.56 5.93
N LYS A 31 -1.46 3.13 5.66
CA LYS A 31 -1.81 2.39 4.43
C LYS A 31 -1.51 3.19 3.17
N VAL A 32 -1.83 4.49 3.16
CA VAL A 32 -1.54 5.37 2.02
C VAL A 32 -0.04 5.54 1.82
N ILE A 33 0.72 5.81 2.88
CA ILE A 33 2.18 6.02 2.80
C ILE A 33 2.88 4.75 2.31
N VAL A 34 2.57 3.60 2.90
CA VAL A 34 3.18 2.31 2.53
C VAL A 34 2.79 1.93 1.10
N GLY A 35 1.50 2.07 0.74
CA GLY A 35 1.03 1.80 -0.61
C GLY A 35 1.70 2.70 -1.65
N ALA A 36 1.82 4.00 -1.39
CA ALA A 36 2.48 4.94 -2.30
C ALA A 36 3.97 4.61 -2.48
N ALA A 37 4.68 4.27 -1.40
CA ALA A 37 6.07 3.86 -1.46
C ALA A 37 6.27 2.56 -2.26
N LEU A 38 5.39 1.57 -2.05
CA LEU A 38 5.42 0.32 -2.81
C LEU A 38 5.16 0.57 -4.29
N LEU A 39 4.16 1.40 -4.62
CA LEU A 39 3.83 1.75 -6.01
C LEU A 39 4.96 2.50 -6.72
N ALA A 40 5.65 3.40 -6.02
CA ALA A 40 6.84 4.06 -6.55
C ALA A 40 7.93 3.03 -6.88
N LYS A 41 8.18 2.07 -5.97
CA LYS A 41 9.22 1.06 -6.14
C LYS A 41 8.93 0.09 -7.28
N VAL A 42 7.70 -0.41 -7.43
CA VAL A 42 7.35 -1.33 -8.53
C VAL A 42 7.36 -0.68 -9.92
N ARG A 43 7.34 0.64 -9.99
CA ARG A 43 7.47 1.39 -11.25
C ARG A 43 8.92 1.46 -11.74
N GLU A 44 9.90 1.14 -10.89
CA GLU A 44 11.29 1.12 -11.29
C GLU A 44 11.55 -0.01 -12.32
N PRO A 45 12.36 0.24 -13.36
CA PRO A 45 12.61 -0.75 -14.41
C PRO A 45 13.24 -2.07 -13.90
N GLY A 46 14.06 -1.98 -12.84
CA GLY A 46 14.73 -3.15 -12.25
C GLY A 46 13.83 -4.05 -11.41
N GLU A 47 12.68 -3.57 -10.95
CA GLU A 47 11.85 -4.22 -9.91
C GLU A 47 10.76 -5.12 -10.50
N THR A 48 11.12 -5.98 -11.46
CA THR A 48 10.14 -6.80 -12.19
C THR A 48 9.56 -7.94 -11.38
N GLN A 49 10.36 -8.54 -10.51
CA GLN A 49 9.87 -9.60 -9.62
C GLN A 49 8.86 -9.03 -8.61
N LEU A 50 9.14 -7.87 -8.04
CA LEU A 50 8.23 -7.18 -7.11
C LEU A 50 6.93 -6.77 -7.80
N ARG A 51 7.01 -6.26 -9.03
CA ARG A 51 5.85 -5.92 -9.86
C ARG A 51 5.00 -7.14 -10.20
N ALA A 52 5.61 -8.25 -10.60
CA ALA A 52 4.90 -9.50 -10.89
C ALA A 52 4.20 -10.06 -9.63
N TRP A 53 4.89 -10.02 -8.49
CA TRP A 53 4.31 -10.40 -7.21
C TRP A 53 3.10 -9.53 -6.84
N LEU A 54 3.20 -8.20 -6.98
CA LEU A 54 2.11 -7.28 -6.68
C LEU A 54 0.89 -7.54 -7.59
N LEU A 55 1.12 -7.75 -8.89
CA LEU A 55 0.06 -8.07 -9.84
C LEU A 55 -0.66 -9.38 -9.49
N HIS A 56 0.08 -10.39 -9.01
CA HIS A 56 -0.52 -11.62 -8.52
C HIS A 56 -1.33 -11.39 -7.25
N LEU A 57 -0.77 -10.67 -6.27
CA LEU A 57 -1.45 -10.33 -5.02
C LEU A 57 -2.77 -9.59 -5.28
N LEU A 58 -2.77 -8.58 -6.15
CA LEU A 58 -3.97 -7.80 -6.47
C LEU A 58 -5.07 -8.66 -7.12
N LYS A 59 -4.70 -9.64 -7.95
CA LYS A 59 -5.67 -10.56 -8.56
C LYS A 59 -6.27 -11.55 -7.56
N THR A 60 -5.51 -11.94 -6.53
CA THR A 60 -5.94 -12.91 -5.53
C THR A 60 -6.76 -12.26 -4.41
N GLU A 61 -6.32 -11.11 -3.89
CA GLU A 61 -6.91 -10.47 -2.72
C GLU A 61 -8.07 -9.53 -3.06
N VAL A 62 -8.06 -8.88 -4.23
CA VAL A 62 -9.11 -7.94 -4.63
C VAL A 62 -10.17 -8.69 -5.41
N THR A 63 -11.14 -9.24 -4.69
CA THR A 63 -12.22 -10.07 -5.26
C THR A 63 -13.51 -9.31 -5.55
N ARG A 64 -13.72 -8.17 -4.86
CA ARG A 64 -14.92 -7.35 -5.04
C ARG A 64 -14.87 -6.59 -6.36
N GLN A 65 -15.84 -6.83 -7.24
CA GLN A 65 -15.88 -6.27 -8.60
C GLN A 65 -15.69 -4.74 -8.65
N ALA A 66 -16.34 -3.99 -7.76
CA ALA A 66 -16.20 -2.54 -7.72
C ALA A 66 -14.76 -2.08 -7.42
N ASP A 67 -14.04 -2.84 -6.59
CA ASP A 67 -12.66 -2.54 -6.23
C ASP A 67 -11.71 -3.00 -7.33
N VAL A 68 -11.98 -4.14 -7.98
CA VAL A 68 -11.30 -4.59 -9.22
C VAL A 68 -11.37 -3.51 -10.29
N SER A 69 -12.57 -3.01 -10.59
CA SER A 69 -12.76 -1.95 -11.60
C SER A 69 -12.02 -0.67 -11.25
N ARG A 70 -11.89 -0.33 -9.96
CA ARG A 70 -11.15 0.86 -9.51
C ARG A 70 -9.64 0.73 -9.73
N ILE A 71 -9.07 -0.46 -9.54
CA ILE A 71 -7.62 -0.69 -9.66
C ILE A 71 -7.19 -1.13 -11.07
N GLN A 72 -8.12 -1.43 -11.96
CA GLN A 72 -7.81 -1.88 -13.32
C GLN A 72 -6.84 -0.94 -14.07
N PRO A 73 -6.98 0.40 -14.04
CA PRO A 73 -6.04 1.29 -14.71
C PRO A 73 -4.60 1.15 -14.19
N LEU A 74 -4.43 0.88 -12.90
CA LEU A 74 -3.13 0.65 -12.29
C LEU A 74 -2.54 -0.69 -12.72
N ILE A 75 -3.36 -1.74 -12.83
CA ILE A 75 -2.92 -3.04 -13.33
C ILE A 75 -2.43 -2.91 -14.77
N ASP A 76 -3.16 -2.18 -15.60
CA ASP A 76 -2.81 -1.96 -17.00
C ASP A 76 -1.51 -1.17 -17.15
N GLU A 77 -1.34 -0.10 -16.35
CA GLU A 77 -0.09 0.67 -16.26
C GLU A 77 1.11 -0.24 -15.92
N LEU A 78 0.99 -1.04 -14.86
CA LEU A 78 2.08 -1.91 -14.41
C LEU A 78 2.40 -3.02 -15.43
N ASN A 79 1.42 -3.52 -16.16
CA ASN A 79 1.67 -4.50 -17.23
C ASN A 79 2.37 -3.89 -18.45
N ALA A 80 2.15 -2.60 -18.72
CA ALA A 80 2.76 -1.88 -19.84
C ALA A 80 4.23 -1.49 -19.58
N LEU A 81 4.70 -1.54 -18.33
CA LEU A 81 6.07 -1.19 -17.99
C LEU A 81 7.08 -2.17 -18.61
N PRO A 82 8.23 -1.67 -19.11
CA PRO A 82 9.23 -2.50 -19.74
C PRO A 82 9.79 -3.53 -18.76
N LYS A 83 9.89 -4.77 -19.24
CA LYS A 83 10.62 -5.83 -18.54
C LYS A 83 12.13 -5.53 -18.67
N PRO A 84 12.94 -5.77 -17.63
CA PRO A 84 14.35 -5.50 -17.62
C PRO A 84 14.96 -6.30 -18.76
N VAL A 85 15.62 -5.57 -19.66
CA VAL A 85 16.57 -6.16 -20.58
C VAL A 85 17.66 -6.78 -19.69
N PRO A 86 18.04 -8.06 -19.89
CA PRO A 86 19.16 -8.64 -19.17
C PRO A 86 20.35 -7.69 -19.32
N LYS A 87 20.97 -7.31 -18.19
CA LYS A 87 22.28 -6.66 -18.26
C LYS A 87 23.20 -7.67 -18.95
N GLU A 88 23.59 -7.38 -20.19
CA GLU A 88 24.67 -8.12 -20.82
C GLU A 88 25.83 -8.12 -19.84
N VAL A 89 26.18 -9.31 -19.38
CA VAL A 89 27.36 -9.53 -18.55
C VAL A 89 28.51 -9.13 -19.47
N SER A 90 29.13 -7.98 -19.22
CA SER A 90 30.35 -7.60 -19.91
C SER A 90 31.40 -8.67 -19.60
N GLU A 91 31.59 -9.58 -20.54
CA GLU A 91 32.74 -10.48 -20.62
C GLU A 91 34.00 -9.62 -20.72
N ASN A 92 34.56 -9.16 -19.60
CA ASN A 92 35.91 -8.59 -19.60
C ASN A 92 36.71 -8.85 -18.31
N ASP A 93 36.20 -9.67 -17.38
CA ASP A 93 36.95 -10.09 -16.19
C ASP A 93 37.64 -11.47 -16.40
N GLN A 94 38.18 -11.73 -17.59
CA GLN A 94 39.02 -12.92 -17.84
C GLN A 94 40.47 -12.64 -18.25
N GLN A 95 40.94 -11.39 -18.20
CA GLN A 95 42.36 -11.10 -18.43
C GLN A 95 42.89 -10.03 -17.46
N ALA A 96 43.36 -10.46 -16.29
CA ALA A 96 44.43 -9.83 -15.53
C ALA A 96 45.11 -10.86 -14.63
#